data_AF-A0A917FDY9-F1
#
_entry.id   AF-A0A917FDY9-F1
#
_cell.length_a   1.000
_cell.length_b   1.000
_cell.length_c   1.000
_cell.angle_alpha   90.00
_cell.angle_beta   90.00
_cell.angle_gamma   90.00
#
_symmetry.space_group_name_H-M   'P 1'
#
loop_
_entity.id
_entity.type
_entity.pdbx_description
1 polymer ?
#
loop_
_entity_poly.entity_id
_entity_poly.type
_entity_poly.pdbx_seq_one_letter_code
_entity_poly.pdbx_strand_id
1 'polypeptide(L)'
;MKNFQVTELNISSVPVDWLFARYQKLKKSVKTNSSTALHRELMIIKEHLEKTGKSSGSHCDEEVEQIEMNIPVAIRQQYVSIVEYRLKQYYQANKRIKWLNIELQQIKPKEPKVTAGMELTGVSGRSGLPHSSTEHAVLSMYDKAERLQDEIWEVEDQLYPMEKALRSLDPDQLKLIESKYFYREEALDEYLMNEFNWYRAKYYQVKKTALILLAQSLRII
;
A
#
# COMPACT_ATOMS: atom_id res chain seq x y z
N MET A 1 8.21 1.62 19.22
CA MET A 1 8.43 1.68 17.74
C MET A 1 9.38 0.57 17.33
N LYS A 2 9.03 -0.24 16.32
CA LYS A 2 9.71 -1.51 15.97
C LYS A 2 11.15 -1.28 15.46
N ASN A 3 12.12 -2.07 15.91
CA ASN A 3 13.54 -1.94 15.56
C ASN A 3 13.83 -2.59 14.20
N PHE A 4 13.82 -1.83 13.11
CA PHE A 4 14.19 -2.31 11.76
C PHE A 4 15.43 -1.60 11.20
N GLN A 5 16.22 -2.29 10.37
CA GLN A 5 17.37 -1.72 9.66
C GLN A 5 16.98 -1.41 8.21
N VAL A 6 17.30 -0.21 7.75
CA VAL A 6 17.10 0.20 6.36
C VAL A 6 18.35 -0.10 5.53
N THR A 7 18.16 -0.69 4.37
CA THR A 7 19.19 -0.99 3.39
C THR A 7 18.74 -0.49 2.01
N GLU A 8 19.67 -0.41 1.06
CA GLU A 8 19.35 -0.04 -0.32
C GLU A 8 18.30 -0.96 -0.96
N LEU A 9 18.22 -2.22 -0.49
CA LEU A 9 17.29 -3.22 -1.01
C LEU A 9 15.87 -3.01 -0.49
N ASN A 10 15.71 -2.69 0.80
CA ASN A 10 14.40 -2.65 1.44
C ASN A 10 13.77 -1.26 1.50
N ILE A 11 14.51 -0.20 1.16
CA ILE A 11 14.07 1.17 1.38
C ILE A 11 12.78 1.52 0.63
N SER A 12 12.59 0.98 -0.57
CA SER A 12 11.35 1.13 -1.36
C SER A 12 10.16 0.36 -0.77
N SER A 13 10.44 -0.65 0.05
CA SER A 13 9.44 -1.53 0.65
C SER A 13 8.91 -1.00 1.98
N VAL A 14 9.68 -0.17 2.68
CA VAL A 14 9.35 0.39 4.00
C VAL A 14 8.42 1.62 3.88
N PRO A 15 7.39 1.75 4.73
CA PRO A 15 6.54 2.95 4.76
C PRO A 15 7.33 4.22 5.05
N VAL A 16 6.97 5.31 4.38
CA VAL A 16 7.68 6.60 4.49
C VAL A 16 7.68 7.15 5.93
N ASP A 17 6.57 7.06 6.64
CA ASP A 17 6.47 7.53 8.04
C ASP A 17 7.45 6.79 8.96
N TRP A 18 7.68 5.50 8.68
CA TRP A 18 8.63 4.68 9.43
C TRP A 18 10.07 5.07 9.08
N LEU A 19 10.35 5.36 7.81
CA LEU A 19 11.65 5.90 7.38
C LEU A 19 11.95 7.22 8.06
N PHE A 20 10.98 8.13 8.19
CA PHE A 20 11.14 9.39 8.92
C PHE A 20 11.45 9.18 10.39
N ALA A 21 10.67 8.32 11.06
CA ALA A 21 10.91 8.03 12.47
C ALA A 21 12.28 7.37 12.71
N ARG A 22 12.69 6.47 11.81
CA ARG A 22 14.02 5.84 11.85
C ARG A 22 15.13 6.85 11.60
N TYR A 23 14.97 7.76 10.62
CA TYR A 23 15.91 8.83 10.33
C TYR A 23 16.12 9.76 11.54
N GLN A 24 15.05 10.19 12.21
CA GLN A 24 15.15 11.05 13.39
C GLN A 24 15.88 10.36 14.55
N LYS A 25 15.62 9.06 14.77
CA LYS A 25 16.34 8.28 15.78
C LYS A 25 17.82 8.11 15.44
N LEU A 26 18.14 7.73 14.20
CA LEU A 26 19.53 7.58 13.75
C LEU A 26 20.29 8.91 13.84
N LYS A 27 19.66 10.04 13.50
CA LYS A 27 20.25 11.38 13.63
C LYS A 27 20.63 11.72 15.08
N LYS A 28 19.86 11.24 16.07
CA LYS A 28 20.20 11.38 17.50
C LYS A 28 21.30 10.39 17.91
N SER A 29 21.22 9.13 17.48
CA SER A 29 22.18 8.06 17.85
C SER A 29 23.56 8.22 17.21
N VAL A 30 23.65 8.81 16.02
CA VAL A 30 24.93 9.09 15.34
C VAL A 30 25.73 10.18 16.07
N LYS A 31 25.05 11.13 16.72
CA LYS A 31 25.71 12.14 17.55
C LYS A 31 26.39 11.56 18.79
N THR A 32 25.87 10.44 19.31
CA THR A 32 26.37 9.79 20.52
C THR A 32 27.29 8.60 20.22
N ASN A 33 27.08 7.88 19.12
CA ASN A 33 27.84 6.70 18.73
C ASN A 33 28.34 6.82 17.27
N SER A 34 29.66 6.91 17.09
CA SER A 34 30.31 6.96 15.75
C SER A 34 30.45 5.58 15.11
N SER A 35 29.34 4.84 14.96
CA SER A 35 29.32 3.61 14.17
C SER A 35 29.18 3.94 12.68
N THR A 36 30.07 3.37 11.86
CA THR A 36 30.08 3.52 10.40
C THR A 36 28.84 2.92 9.73
N ALA A 37 28.25 1.88 10.32
CA ALA A 37 27.04 1.24 9.83
C ALA A 37 25.80 2.16 9.97
N LEU A 38 25.67 2.87 11.09
CA LEU A 38 24.56 3.80 11.34
C LEU A 38 24.62 5.02 10.42
N HIS A 39 25.83 5.51 10.12
CA HIS A 39 26.02 6.58 9.15
C HIS A 39 25.61 6.17 7.73
N ARG A 40 25.94 4.95 7.30
CA ARG A 40 25.51 4.43 5.99
C ARG A 40 23.99 4.32 5.90
N GLU A 41 23.36 3.73 6.92
CA GLU A 41 21.89 3.63 6.98
C GLU A 41 21.23 5.03 6.91
N LEU A 42 21.75 6.01 7.66
CA LEU A 42 21.25 7.38 7.66
C LEU A 42 21.36 8.05 6.28
N MET A 43 22.48 7.85 5.57
CA MET A 43 22.68 8.38 4.22
C MET A 43 21.70 7.77 3.22
N ILE A 44 21.50 6.45 3.25
CA ILE A 44 20.56 5.75 2.38
C ILE A 44 19.14 6.29 2.58
N ILE A 45 18.70 6.46 3.83
CA ILE A 45 17.37 7.01 4.13
C ILE A 45 17.26 8.46 3.64
N LYS A 46 18.27 9.29 3.89
CA LYS A 46 18.27 10.70 3.49
C LYS A 46 18.18 10.85 1.97
N GLU A 47 18.99 10.12 1.22
CA GLU A 47 19.01 10.16 -0.24
C GLU A 47 17.67 9.74 -0.84
N HIS A 48 17.02 8.72 -0.27
CA HIS A 48 15.71 8.27 -0.75
C HIS A 48 14.58 9.28 -0.45
N LEU A 49 14.60 9.91 0.72
CA LEU A 49 13.63 10.95 1.09
C LEU A 49 13.79 12.22 0.22
N GLU A 50 15.02 12.56 -0.15
CA GLU A 50 15.31 13.66 -1.08
C GLU A 50 14.84 13.32 -2.50
N LYS A 51 15.11 12.10 -2.99
CA LYS A 51 14.67 11.62 -4.31
C LYS A 51 13.15 11.53 -4.46
N THR A 52 12.45 11.19 -3.39
CA THR A 52 10.98 11.08 -3.41
C THR A 52 10.26 12.42 -3.24
N GLY A 53 10.98 13.54 -3.14
CA GLY A 53 10.40 14.88 -3.03
C GLY A 53 9.63 15.14 -1.74
N LYS A 54 9.73 14.23 -0.76
CA LYS A 54 9.04 14.32 0.54
C LYS A 54 9.91 15.02 1.59
N SER A 55 10.89 15.80 1.16
CA SER A 55 11.68 16.64 2.06
C SER A 55 10.81 17.76 2.62
N SER A 56 10.48 17.65 3.90
CA SER A 56 9.73 18.61 4.74
C SER A 56 8.21 18.57 4.62
N GLY A 57 7.55 18.20 5.73
CA GLY A 57 6.09 18.19 5.81
C GLY A 57 5.53 17.58 7.09
N SER A 58 5.66 18.33 8.19
CA SER A 58 4.68 18.43 9.30
C SER A 58 4.50 17.25 10.29
N HIS A 59 4.72 17.59 11.56
CA HIS A 59 4.18 17.01 12.80
C HIS A 59 3.92 15.50 12.90
N CYS A 60 4.80 14.81 13.63
CA CYS A 60 4.38 13.75 14.53
C CYS A 60 5.14 13.95 15.84
N ASP A 61 4.39 14.41 16.85
CA ASP A 61 4.85 14.74 18.19
C ASP A 61 5.48 13.56 18.93
N GLU A 62 6.30 13.98 19.89
CA GLU A 62 6.83 13.28 21.05
C GLU A 62 5.77 12.34 21.67
N GLU A 63 6.05 11.12 22.11
CA GLU A 63 6.82 10.77 23.29
C GLU A 63 7.06 9.23 23.32
N VAL A 64 7.63 8.75 24.41
CA VAL A 64 7.98 7.36 24.80
C VAL A 64 9.45 7.00 24.52
N GLU A 65 10.30 7.56 25.37
CA GLU A 65 11.49 6.89 25.89
C GLU A 65 11.08 5.66 26.71
N GLN A 66 11.70 4.50 26.45
CA GLN A 66 12.22 3.62 27.49
C GLN A 66 13.13 2.54 26.88
N ILE A 67 14.42 2.65 27.25
CA ILE A 67 15.50 1.68 27.45
C ILE A 67 15.37 0.31 26.74
N GLU A 68 16.32 -0.02 25.86
CA GLU A 68 16.73 -1.40 25.58
C GLU A 68 18.26 -1.52 25.54
N MET A 69 18.80 -2.36 26.42
CA MET A 69 20.15 -2.92 26.35
C MET A 69 20.10 -4.30 25.64
N ASN A 70 21.12 -4.52 24.79
CA ASN A 70 21.72 -5.79 24.35
C ASN A 70 21.04 -6.72 23.29
N ILE A 71 21.58 -6.67 22.04
CA ILE A 71 22.16 -7.74 21.17
C ILE A 71 21.43 -9.11 21.03
N PRO A 72 21.42 -9.82 19.87
CA PRO A 72 20.95 -9.54 18.50
C PRO A 72 19.94 -10.63 18.01
N VAL A 73 18.64 -10.32 17.91
CA VAL A 73 17.63 -11.23 17.27
C VAL A 73 16.97 -10.55 16.04
N ALA A 74 17.60 -9.47 15.57
CA ALA A 74 16.93 -8.41 14.82
C ALA A 74 16.96 -8.56 13.28
N ILE A 75 16.71 -9.75 12.73
CA ILE A 75 16.36 -9.85 11.28
C ILE A 75 14.96 -10.46 11.12
N ARG A 76 14.62 -11.49 11.91
CA ARG A 76 13.31 -12.15 11.83
C ARG A 76 12.11 -11.27 12.17
N GLN A 77 12.26 -10.29 13.06
CA GLN A 77 11.16 -9.41 13.42
C GLN A 77 10.95 -8.25 12.44
N GLN A 78 11.98 -7.91 11.66
CA GLN A 78 11.97 -6.70 10.83
C GLN A 78 11.10 -6.90 9.58
N TYR A 79 11.37 -7.94 8.80
CA TYR A 79 10.66 -8.19 7.54
C TYR A 79 9.19 -8.58 7.75
N VAL A 80 8.86 -9.29 8.84
CA VAL A 80 7.50 -9.75 9.11
C VAL A 80 6.54 -8.56 9.13
N SER A 81 6.88 -7.50 9.85
CA SER A 81 6.02 -6.32 9.95
C SER A 81 5.83 -5.59 8.61
N ILE A 82 6.85 -5.61 7.74
CA ILE A 82 6.80 -4.98 6.41
C ILE A 82 5.93 -5.84 5.48
N VAL A 83 6.12 -7.16 5.50
CA VAL A 83 5.31 -8.11 4.72
C VAL A 83 3.84 -8.03 5.14
N GLU A 84 3.54 -8.02 6.44
CA GLU A 84 2.17 -7.90 6.96
C GLU A 84 1.51 -6.58 6.53
N TYR A 85 2.26 -5.48 6.57
CA TYR A 85 1.77 -4.19 6.08
C TYR A 85 1.45 -4.26 4.58
N ARG A 86 2.35 -4.83 3.77
CA ARG A 86 2.16 -4.98 2.33
C ARG A 86 0.98 -5.90 1.98
N LEU A 87 0.76 -6.98 2.74
CA LEU A 87 -0.41 -7.85 2.58
C LEU A 87 -1.73 -7.12 2.89
N LYS A 88 -1.74 -6.26 3.91
CA LYS A 88 -2.90 -5.41 4.22
C LYS A 88 -3.16 -4.38 3.12
N GLN A 89 -2.12 -3.74 2.60
CA GLN A 89 -2.24 -2.83 1.46
C GLN A 89 -2.81 -3.55 0.24
N TYR A 90 -2.31 -4.75 -0.06
CA TYR A 90 -2.81 -5.59 -1.14
C TYR A 90 -4.30 -5.91 -1.00
N TYR A 91 -4.75 -6.28 0.20
CA TYR A 91 -6.16 -6.50 0.48
C TYR A 91 -7.02 -5.23 0.28
N GLN A 92 -6.55 -4.08 0.77
CA GLN A 92 -7.25 -2.81 0.63
C GLN A 92 -7.33 -2.34 -0.82
N ALA A 93 -6.24 -2.46 -1.58
CA ALA A 93 -6.18 -2.13 -2.99
C ALA A 93 -7.09 -3.04 -3.82
N ASN A 94 -7.14 -4.34 -3.55
CA ASN A 94 -8.11 -5.24 -4.18
C ASN A 94 -9.57 -4.84 -3.89
N LYS A 95 -9.86 -4.39 -2.67
CA LYS A 95 -11.17 -3.84 -2.33
C LYS A 95 -11.47 -2.55 -3.10
N ARG A 96 -10.46 -1.68 -3.28
CA ARG A 96 -10.56 -0.45 -4.08
C ARG A 96 -10.86 -0.77 -5.55
N ILE A 97 -10.14 -1.71 -6.17
CA ILE A 97 -10.42 -2.17 -7.54
C ILE A 97 -11.85 -2.68 -7.68
N LYS A 98 -12.34 -3.50 -6.73
CA LYS A 98 -13.73 -3.98 -6.76
C LYS A 98 -14.73 -2.82 -6.71
N TRP A 99 -14.44 -1.81 -5.89
CA TRP A 99 -15.30 -0.62 -5.79
C TRP A 99 -15.27 0.23 -7.06
N LEU A 100 -14.08 0.47 -7.64
CA LEU A 100 -13.90 1.19 -8.90
C LEU A 100 -14.62 0.49 -10.06
N ASN A 101 -14.54 -0.85 -10.14
CA ASN A 101 -15.26 -1.64 -11.13
C ASN A 101 -16.78 -1.51 -10.99
N ILE A 102 -17.31 -1.49 -9.75
CA ILE A 102 -18.74 -1.25 -9.51
C ILE A 102 -19.12 0.16 -9.95
N GLU A 103 -18.29 1.16 -9.66
CA GLU A 103 -18.54 2.54 -10.09
C GLU A 103 -18.53 2.67 -11.62
N LEU A 104 -17.59 2.02 -12.30
CA LEU A 104 -17.50 1.99 -13.75
C LEU A 104 -18.74 1.35 -14.38
N GLN A 105 -19.25 0.26 -13.81
CA GLN A 105 -20.51 -0.38 -14.26
C GLN A 105 -21.76 0.50 -14.03
N GLN A 106 -21.70 1.45 -13.09
CA GLN A 106 -22.78 2.39 -12.83
C GLN A 106 -22.75 3.61 -13.76
N ILE A 107 -21.67 3.81 -14.51
CA ILE A 107 -21.62 4.78 -15.62
C ILE A 107 -22.44 4.20 -16.78
N LYS A 108 -23.76 4.29 -16.63
CA LYS A 108 -24.71 4.10 -17.71
C LYS A 108 -25.01 5.47 -18.33
N PRO A 109 -25.19 5.56 -19.65
CA PRO A 109 -25.72 6.77 -20.25
C PRO A 109 -27.07 7.05 -19.58
N LYS A 110 -27.17 8.15 -18.83
CA LYS A 110 -28.48 8.65 -18.44
C LYS A 110 -29.17 9.00 -19.75
N GLU A 111 -30.31 8.37 -20.02
CA GLU A 111 -31.20 8.85 -21.07
C GLU A 111 -31.41 10.34 -20.82
N PRO A 112 -31.15 11.21 -21.81
CA PRO A 112 -31.39 12.62 -21.62
C PRO A 112 -32.87 12.76 -21.29
N LYS A 113 -33.18 13.19 -20.07
CA LYS A 113 -34.54 13.63 -19.75
C LYS A 113 -34.75 14.87 -20.58
N VAL A 114 -35.34 14.70 -21.76
CA VAL A 114 -35.79 15.78 -22.61
C VAL A 114 -36.93 16.45 -21.84
N THR A 115 -36.62 17.40 -20.97
CA THR A 115 -37.60 18.38 -20.52
C THR A 115 -37.93 19.23 -21.73
N ALA A 116 -39.00 18.86 -22.43
CA ALA A 116 -39.63 19.67 -23.46
C ALA A 116 -40.08 20.99 -22.83
N GLY A 117 -39.21 21.99 -22.83
CA GLY A 117 -39.45 23.27 -22.18
C GLY A 117 -38.21 24.15 -22.04
N MET A 118 -37.26 24.06 -22.97
CA MET A 118 -36.18 25.04 -23.04
C MET A 118 -36.59 26.12 -24.05
N GLU A 119 -37.23 27.16 -23.50
CA GLU A 119 -37.57 28.38 -24.22
C GLU A 119 -36.30 28.93 -24.91
N LEU A 120 -36.32 28.95 -26.24
CA LEU A 120 -35.33 29.60 -27.08
C LEU A 120 -35.57 31.12 -27.04
N THR A 121 -35.16 31.76 -25.96
CA THR A 121 -35.09 33.23 -25.87
C THR A 121 -33.65 33.67 -25.70
N GLY A 122 -33.00 33.81 -26.87
CA GLY A 122 -31.99 34.80 -27.23
C GLY A 122 -30.79 35.03 -26.29
N VAL A 123 -29.58 34.73 -26.77
CA VAL A 123 -28.49 35.72 -26.86
C VAL A 123 -27.59 35.37 -28.06
N SER A 124 -27.42 36.36 -28.93
CA SER A 124 -26.53 36.41 -30.08
C SER A 124 -25.11 36.79 -29.66
N GLY A 125 -24.09 36.23 -30.32
CA GLY A 125 -22.82 36.92 -30.57
C GLY A 125 -21.61 36.62 -29.67
N ARG A 126 -20.91 35.50 -29.91
CA ARG A 126 -19.43 35.45 -30.00
C ARG A 126 -18.98 34.07 -30.50
N SER A 127 -18.05 34.07 -31.45
CA SER A 127 -17.42 32.88 -32.04
C SER A 127 -16.84 31.93 -30.98
N GLY A 128 -17.55 30.85 -30.72
CA GLY A 128 -17.12 29.69 -29.95
C GLY A 128 -18.30 28.73 -29.94
N LEU A 129 -18.19 27.61 -30.66
CA LEU A 129 -19.25 26.60 -30.78
C LEU A 129 -19.86 26.32 -29.40
N PRO A 130 -21.16 26.59 -29.17
CA PRO A 130 -21.80 26.19 -27.94
C PRO A 130 -21.95 24.68 -28.02
N HIS A 131 -21.01 23.94 -27.42
CA HIS A 131 -21.23 22.52 -27.18
C HIS A 131 -22.58 22.38 -26.48
N SER A 132 -23.48 21.60 -27.09
CA SER A 132 -24.81 21.39 -26.54
C SER A 132 -24.67 20.88 -25.10
N SER A 133 -25.53 21.34 -24.18
CA SER A 133 -25.55 20.82 -22.80
C SER A 133 -25.62 19.28 -22.77
N THR A 134 -26.28 18.68 -23.77
CA THR A 134 -26.29 17.24 -24.01
C THR A 134 -24.94 16.67 -24.49
N GLU A 135 -24.21 17.35 -25.39
CA GLU A 135 -22.87 16.92 -25.81
C GLU A 135 -21.89 16.96 -24.64
N HIS A 136 -21.89 18.03 -23.85
CA HIS A 136 -21.02 18.13 -22.67
C HIS A 136 -21.36 17.06 -21.63
N ALA A 137 -22.65 16.81 -21.37
CA ALA A 137 -23.07 15.77 -20.44
C ALA A 137 -22.58 14.38 -20.88
N VAL A 138 -22.72 14.05 -22.17
CA VAL A 138 -22.25 12.78 -22.73
C VAL A 138 -20.72 12.66 -22.66
N LEU A 139 -19.98 13.68 -23.11
CA LEU A 139 -18.52 13.68 -23.08
C LEU A 139 -17.96 13.55 -21.66
N SER A 140 -18.55 14.26 -20.68
CA SER A 140 -18.10 14.18 -19.28
C SER A 140 -18.22 12.79 -18.67
N MET A 141 -19.15 11.96 -19.15
CA MET A 141 -19.31 10.58 -18.69
C MET A 141 -18.23 9.66 -19.26
N TYR A 142 -17.85 9.86 -20.53
CA TYR A 142 -16.73 9.15 -21.14
C TYR A 142 -15.41 9.53 -20.47
N ASP A 143 -15.17 10.83 -20.24
CA ASP A 143 -14.00 11.30 -19.50
C ASP A 143 -13.94 10.70 -18.09
N LYS A 144 -15.08 10.57 -17.41
CA LYS A 144 -15.14 9.94 -16.08
C LYS A 144 -14.81 8.45 -16.17
N ALA A 145 -15.33 7.73 -17.16
CA ALA A 145 -15.05 6.32 -17.35
C ALA A 145 -13.57 6.07 -17.66
N GLU A 146 -12.97 6.89 -18.53
CA GLU A 146 -11.55 6.83 -18.86
C GLU A 146 -10.68 7.05 -17.61
N ARG A 147 -10.96 8.08 -16.81
CA ARG A 147 -10.22 8.32 -15.55
C ARG A 147 -10.33 7.16 -14.55
N LEU A 148 -11.50 6.54 -14.43
CA LEU A 148 -11.66 5.37 -13.55
C LEU A 148 -10.89 4.17 -14.08
N GLN A 149 -10.83 4.00 -15.40
CA GLN A 149 -10.06 2.94 -16.05
C GLN A 149 -8.56 3.12 -15.83
N ASP A 150 -8.07 4.36 -15.98
CA ASP A 150 -6.68 4.71 -15.69
C ASP A 150 -6.34 4.45 -14.22
N GLU A 151 -7.22 4.84 -13.29
CA GLU A 151 -7.03 4.57 -11.86
C GLU A 151 -6.98 3.05 -11.57
N ILE A 152 -7.84 2.25 -12.21
CA ILE A 152 -7.80 0.79 -12.07
C ILE A 152 -6.45 0.25 -12.53
N TRP A 153 -5.96 0.67 -13.70
CA TRP A 153 -4.67 0.23 -14.22
C TRP A 153 -3.49 0.63 -13.33
N GLU A 154 -3.48 1.85 -12.80
CA GLU A 154 -2.45 2.29 -11.85
C GLU A 154 -2.45 1.43 -10.57
N VAL A 155 -3.62 1.11 -10.03
CA VAL A 155 -3.72 0.27 -8.83
C VAL A 155 -3.33 -1.17 -9.15
N GLU A 156 -3.69 -1.72 -10.31
CA GLU A 156 -3.28 -3.06 -10.76
C GLU A 156 -1.77 -3.19 -10.91
N ASP A 157 -1.10 -2.20 -11.51
CA ASP A 157 0.36 -2.17 -11.65
C ASP A 157 1.05 -2.18 -10.28
N GLN A 158 0.51 -1.41 -9.31
CA GLN A 158 1.01 -1.41 -7.93
C GLN A 158 0.81 -2.75 -7.21
N LEU A 159 -0.21 -3.53 -7.57
CA LEU A 159 -0.50 -4.83 -6.97
C LEU A 159 0.36 -5.96 -7.53
N TYR A 160 0.80 -5.83 -8.77
CA TYR A 160 1.51 -6.88 -9.50
C TYR A 160 2.71 -7.50 -8.74
N PRO A 161 3.58 -6.74 -8.05
CA PRO A 161 4.69 -7.33 -7.29
C PRO A 161 4.23 -8.28 -6.19
N MET A 162 3.13 -7.96 -5.52
CA MET A 162 2.56 -8.80 -4.47
C MET A 162 1.82 -10.01 -5.05
N GLU A 163 1.07 -9.85 -6.14
CA GLU A 163 0.46 -11.00 -6.82
C GLU A 163 1.49 -12.02 -7.26
N LYS A 164 2.58 -11.55 -7.86
CA LYS A 164 3.70 -12.39 -8.28
C LYS A 164 4.32 -13.12 -7.08
N ALA A 165 4.47 -12.42 -5.95
CA ALA A 165 4.97 -13.02 -4.70
C ALA A 165 4.01 -14.11 -4.17
N LEU A 166 2.70 -13.86 -4.17
CA LEU A 166 1.68 -14.83 -3.71
C LEU A 166 1.65 -16.08 -4.60
N ARG A 167 1.85 -15.94 -5.92
CA ARG A 167 1.92 -17.10 -6.85
C ARG A 167 3.12 -18.01 -6.61
N SER A 168 4.14 -17.54 -5.89
CA SER A 168 5.31 -18.36 -5.55
C SER A 168 5.12 -19.22 -4.29
N LEU A 169 4.01 -19.04 -3.58
CA LEU A 169 3.70 -19.79 -2.37
C LEU A 169 3.04 -21.13 -2.69
N ASP A 170 3.34 -22.13 -1.86
CA ASP A 170 2.65 -23.42 -1.91
C ASP A 170 1.15 -23.26 -1.58
N PRO A 171 0.26 -24.17 -2.02
CA PRO A 171 -1.18 -24.07 -1.74
C PRO A 171 -1.52 -23.93 -0.25
N ASP A 172 -0.82 -24.68 0.61
CA ASP A 172 -0.98 -24.60 2.07
C ASP A 172 -0.54 -23.22 2.61
N GLN A 173 0.55 -22.67 2.08
CA GLN A 173 1.07 -21.36 2.47
C GLN A 173 0.14 -20.24 2.02
N LEU A 174 -0.33 -20.30 0.77
CA LEU A 174 -1.26 -19.34 0.20
C LEU A 174 -2.57 -19.33 1.00
N LYS A 175 -3.15 -20.51 1.24
CA LYS A 175 -4.38 -20.65 2.04
C LYS A 175 -4.24 -20.02 3.42
N LEU A 176 -3.11 -20.27 4.09
CA LEU A 176 -2.84 -19.65 5.40
C LEU A 176 -2.74 -18.12 5.32
N ILE A 177 -2.04 -17.59 4.31
CA ILE A 177 -1.87 -16.14 4.14
C ILE A 177 -3.20 -15.47 3.83
N GLU A 178 -4.00 -16.03 2.92
CA GLU A 178 -5.33 -15.54 2.58
C GLU A 178 -6.23 -15.55 3.81
N SER A 179 -6.32 -16.68 4.52
CA SER A 179 -7.19 -16.81 5.67
C SER A 179 -6.77 -15.95 6.86
N LYS A 180 -5.49 -15.57 6.95
CA LYS A 180 -4.98 -14.76 8.06
C LYS A 180 -5.07 -13.27 7.78
N TYR A 181 -4.70 -12.84 6.58
CA TYR A 181 -4.45 -11.42 6.28
C TYR A 181 -5.50 -10.78 5.38
N PHE A 182 -6.38 -11.55 4.71
CA PHE A 182 -7.40 -11.01 3.80
C PHE A 182 -8.78 -10.86 4.46
N TYR A 183 -8.79 -10.41 5.72
CA TYR A 183 -9.99 -10.09 6.48
C TYR A 183 -9.90 -8.72 7.13
N ARG A 184 -11.07 -8.16 7.49
CA ARG A 184 -11.16 -6.90 8.22
C ARG A 184 -10.61 -7.03 9.65
N GLU A 185 -10.90 -8.16 10.29
CA GLU A 185 -10.39 -8.53 11.62
C GLU A 185 -9.55 -9.79 11.45
N GLU A 186 -8.31 -9.76 11.96
CA GLU A 186 -7.39 -10.89 11.83
C GLU A 186 -7.89 -12.07 12.65
N ALA A 187 -8.00 -13.24 12.02
CA ALA A 187 -8.38 -14.46 12.70
C ALA A 187 -7.31 -14.88 13.72
N LEU A 188 -7.76 -15.34 14.89
CA LEU A 188 -6.88 -15.89 15.91
C LEU A 188 -6.13 -17.11 15.37
N ASP A 189 -4.83 -17.21 15.70
CA ASP A 189 -3.98 -18.32 15.25
C ASP A 189 -4.60 -19.69 15.63
N GLU A 190 -5.22 -19.80 16.81
CA GLU A 190 -5.88 -21.02 17.30
C GLU A 190 -7.09 -21.45 16.46
N TYR A 191 -7.87 -20.47 15.99
CA TYR A 191 -9.02 -20.75 15.14
C TYR A 191 -8.56 -21.33 13.78
N LEU A 192 -7.54 -20.71 13.18
CA LEU A 192 -6.96 -21.17 11.92
C LEU A 192 -6.31 -22.55 12.05
N MET A 193 -5.65 -22.85 13.19
CA MET A 193 -5.09 -24.18 13.46
C MET A 193 -6.18 -25.26 13.45
N ASN A 194 -7.32 -24.97 14.08
CA ASN A 194 -8.47 -25.87 14.13
C ASN A 194 -9.13 -26.02 12.75
N GLU A 195 -9.31 -24.92 12.01
CA GLU A 195 -9.89 -24.93 10.66
C GLU A 195 -9.07 -25.78 9.68
N PHE A 196 -7.74 -25.72 9.76
CA PHE A 196 -6.85 -26.47 8.88
C PHE A 196 -6.50 -27.87 9.38
N ASN A 197 -6.96 -28.25 10.58
CA ASN A 197 -6.53 -29.47 11.28
C ASN A 197 -5.00 -29.59 11.37
N TRP A 198 -4.32 -28.47 11.68
CA TRP A 198 -2.86 -28.42 11.77
C TRP A 198 -2.39 -28.36 13.22
N TYR A 199 -1.41 -29.19 13.56
CA TYR A 199 -0.69 -29.05 14.83
C TYR A 199 0.10 -27.74 14.88
N ARG A 200 0.26 -27.19 16.10
CA ARG A 200 0.97 -25.94 16.38
C ARG A 200 2.32 -25.82 15.66
N ALA A 201 3.12 -26.89 15.65
CA ALA A 201 4.42 -26.91 15.00
C ALA A 201 4.32 -26.71 13.48
N LYS A 202 3.41 -27.44 12.82
CA LYS A 202 3.16 -27.31 11.38
C LYS A 202 2.70 -25.89 11.04
N TYR A 203 1.75 -25.34 11.80
CA TYR A 203 1.21 -24.00 11.58
C TYR A 203 2.30 -22.92 11.58
N TYR A 204 3.13 -22.86 12.64
CA TYR A 204 4.17 -21.84 12.73
C TYR A 204 5.31 -22.05 11.72
N GLN A 205 5.58 -23.29 11.34
CA GLN A 205 6.53 -23.59 10.27
C GLN A 205 6.03 -23.04 8.93
N VAL A 206 4.79 -23.36 8.53
CA VAL A 206 4.19 -22.88 7.28
C VAL A 206 4.09 -21.36 7.28
N LYS A 207 3.62 -20.74 8.38
CA LYS A 207 3.55 -19.29 8.55
C LYS A 207 4.90 -18.62 8.35
N LYS A 208 5.93 -19.15 9.00
CA LYS A 208 7.28 -18.60 8.94
C LYS A 208 7.86 -18.72 7.53
N THR A 209 7.73 -19.89 6.89
CA THR A 209 8.25 -20.13 5.54
C THR A 209 7.56 -19.21 4.53
N ALA A 210 6.23 -19.08 4.60
CA ALA A 210 5.47 -18.19 3.71
C ALA A 210 5.94 -16.73 3.82
N LEU A 211 6.08 -16.21 5.04
CA LEU A 211 6.53 -14.83 5.27
C LEU A 211 7.97 -14.59 4.80
N ILE A 212 8.85 -15.59 4.88
CA ILE A 212 10.23 -15.49 4.36
C ILE A 212 10.21 -15.44 2.83
N LEU A 213 9.44 -16.32 2.17
CA LEU A 213 9.33 -16.35 0.71
C LEU A 213 8.74 -15.05 0.16
N LEU A 214 7.71 -14.51 0.84
CA LEU A 214 7.17 -13.19 0.51
C LEU A 214 8.21 -12.08 0.71
N ALA A 215 8.97 -12.10 1.80
CA ALA A 215 10.01 -11.11 2.02
C ALA A 215 11.11 -11.15 0.95
N GLN A 216 11.53 -12.35 0.53
CA GLN A 216 12.53 -12.54 -0.53
C GLN A 216 12.03 -12.10 -1.90
N SER A 217 10.81 -12.50 -2.27
CA SER A 217 10.21 -12.13 -3.57
C SER A 217 9.96 -10.63 -3.69
N LEU A 218 9.60 -9.97 -2.58
CA LEU A 218 9.45 -8.52 -2.50
C LEU A 218 10.76 -7.76 -2.28
N ARG A 219 11.92 -8.46 -2.24
CA ARG A 219 13.25 -7.88 -1.99
C ARG A 219 13.34 -7.08 -0.68
N ILE A 220 12.58 -7.48 0.34
CA ILE A 220 12.64 -6.90 1.68
C ILE A 220 13.88 -7.42 2.44
N ILE A 221 14.29 -8.66 2.14
CA ILE A 221 15.49 -9.33 2.66
C ILE A 221 16.30 -9.97 1.54
#